data_AF-A0A965VDM7-F1
#
_entry.id   AF-A0A965VDM7-F1
#
_cell.length_a   1.000
_cell.length_b   1.000
_cell.length_c   1.000
_cell.angle_alpha   90.00
_cell.angle_beta   90.00
_cell.angle_gamma   90.00
#
_symmetry.space_group_name_H-M   'P 1'
#
loop_
_entity.id
_entity.type
_entity.pdbx_description
1 polymer ?
#
loop_
_entity_poly.entity_id
_entity_poly.type
_entity_poly.pdbx_seq_one_letter_code
_entity_poly.pdbx_strand_id
1 'polypeptide(L)'
;MKVVRLVKNSDFKSLEHLIKHSGKGMTTMPKTSKEIKERIAWSEKSRNKQIKKPNHDSYLFVLEDNGRIVGLSAIYTSVSLKKPSVFFKKSISQLESKSLNFTKDLDVLSLHLCRQPYSELGTLFLKPA
;
A
#
# COMPACT_ATOMS: atom_id res chain seq x y z
N MET A 1 1.48 -26.06 6.13
CA MET A 1 0.17 -25.50 5.73
C MET A 1 0.28 -23.98 5.74
N LYS A 2 -0.12 -23.32 4.65
CA LYS A 2 -0.08 -21.87 4.51
C LYS A 2 -1.48 -21.29 4.73
N VAL A 3 -1.60 -20.34 5.67
CA VAL A 3 -2.86 -19.69 6.03
C VAL A 3 -2.70 -18.19 5.98
N VAL A 4 -3.57 -17.52 5.24
CA VAL A 4 -3.71 -16.05 5.29
C VAL A 4 -4.77 -15.72 6.32
N ARG A 5 -4.44 -14.82 7.25
CA ARG A 5 -5.37 -14.35 8.28
C ARG A 5 -5.10 -12.89 8.63
N LEU A 6 -6.07 -12.24 9.27
CA LEU A 6 -5.84 -10.94 9.88
C LEU A 6 -4.75 -11.04 10.96
N VAL A 7 -3.98 -9.96 11.07
CA VAL A 7 -2.97 -9.79 12.11
C VAL A 7 -3.60 -9.80 13.51
N LYS A 8 -2.84 -10.26 14.48
CA LYS A 8 -3.15 -10.19 15.91
C LYS A 8 -2.02 -9.47 16.64
N ASN A 9 -2.31 -8.88 17.80
CA ASN A 9 -1.28 -8.32 18.67
C ASN A 9 -0.13 -9.30 19.01
N SER A 10 -0.43 -10.60 19.16
CA SER A 10 0.57 -11.65 19.38
C SER A 10 1.59 -11.80 18.24
N ASP A 11 1.29 -11.32 17.03
CA ASP A 11 2.19 -11.43 15.87
C ASP A 11 3.31 -10.37 15.88
N PHE A 12 3.28 -9.41 16.81
CA PHE A 12 4.19 -8.26 16.86
C PHE A 12 5.67 -8.65 16.71
N LYS A 13 6.17 -9.60 17.51
CA LYS A 13 7.58 -10.04 17.45
C LYS A 13 7.92 -10.70 16.12
N SER A 14 6.99 -11.49 15.57
CA SER A 14 7.18 -12.15 14.27
C SER A 14 7.24 -11.13 13.14
N LEU A 15 6.43 -10.06 13.22
CA LEU A 15 6.47 -8.96 12.27
C LEU A 15 7.76 -8.15 12.38
N GLU A 16 8.24 -7.84 13.59
CA GLU A 16 9.53 -7.20 13.79
C GLU A 16 10.67 -7.98 13.13
N HIS A 17 10.64 -9.31 13.22
CA HIS A 17 11.63 -10.15 12.54
C HIS A 17 11.43 -10.16 11.02
N LEU A 18 10.20 -10.24 10.54
CA LEU A 18 9.88 -10.24 9.11
C LEU A 18 10.32 -8.95 8.42
N ILE A 19 10.00 -7.78 9.00
CA ILE A 19 10.26 -6.48 8.37
C ILE A 19 11.75 -6.18 8.19
N LYS A 20 12.63 -6.79 8.99
CA LYS A 20 14.09 -6.70 8.79
C LYS A 20 14.56 -7.25 7.44
N HIS A 21 13.78 -8.14 6.85
CA HIS A 21 14.05 -8.73 5.54
C HIS A 21 13.41 -7.92 4.40
N SER A 22 12.59 -6.90 4.71
CA SER A 22 11.98 -6.04 3.71
C SER A 22 12.98 -4.99 3.22
N GLY A 23 13.00 -4.77 1.90
CA GLY A 23 13.87 -3.77 1.29
C GLY A 23 13.41 -2.34 1.59
N LYS A 24 14.34 -1.38 1.55
CA LYS A 24 14.08 0.05 1.81
C LYS A 24 13.09 0.71 0.83
N GLY A 25 12.75 0.05 -0.29
CA GLY A 25 11.90 0.58 -1.36
C GLY A 25 10.39 0.49 -1.12
N MET A 26 9.92 -0.27 -0.13
CA MET A 26 8.49 -0.38 0.16
C MET A 26 8.04 0.74 1.10
N THR A 27 7.42 1.79 0.55
CA THR A 27 6.95 2.95 1.32
C THR A 27 5.78 2.64 2.25
N THR A 28 4.97 1.63 1.91
CA THR A 28 3.81 1.21 2.73
C THR A 28 4.19 0.26 3.88
N MET A 29 5.40 -0.29 3.86
CA MET A 29 5.89 -1.23 4.88
C MET A 29 6.18 -0.50 6.20
N PRO A 30 5.72 -1.01 7.37
CA PRO A 30 6.13 -0.45 8.65
C PRO A 30 7.62 -0.67 8.88
N LYS A 31 8.34 0.38 9.28
CA LYS A 31 9.80 0.39 9.42
C LYS A 31 10.26 0.34 10.87
N THR A 32 9.39 0.69 11.80
CA THR A 32 9.70 0.78 13.22
C THR A 32 8.76 -0.08 14.04
N SER A 33 9.22 -0.51 15.22
CA SER A 33 8.38 -1.22 16.21
C SER A 33 7.12 -0.42 16.57
N LYS A 34 7.23 0.92 16.62
CA LYS A 34 6.10 1.82 16.84
C LYS A 34 5.08 1.73 15.70
N GLU A 35 5.53 1.85 14.46
CA GLU A 35 4.66 1.73 13.28
C GLU A 35 3.98 0.35 13.21
N ILE A 36 4.69 -0.74 13.53
CA ILE A 36 4.08 -2.08 13.57
C ILE A 36 2.91 -2.09 14.56
N LYS A 37 3.10 -1.60 15.80
CA LYS A 37 2.04 -1.54 16.81
C LYS A 37 0.86 -0.71 16.33
N GLU A 38 1.12 0.44 15.73
CA GLU A 38 0.08 1.31 15.18
C GLU A 38 -0.71 0.63 14.06
N ARG A 39 -0.04 -0.12 13.16
CA ARG A 39 -0.71 -0.86 12.07
C ARG A 39 -1.55 -2.01 12.58
N ILE A 40 -1.07 -2.76 13.58
CA ILE A 40 -1.85 -3.82 14.22
C ILE A 40 -3.10 -3.22 14.88
N ALA A 41 -2.92 -2.18 15.72
CA ALA A 41 -4.03 -1.54 16.43
C ALA A 41 -5.05 -0.92 15.46
N TRP A 42 -4.60 -0.31 14.37
CA TRP A 42 -5.47 0.19 13.31
C TRP A 42 -6.28 -0.95 12.67
N SER A 43 -5.63 -2.08 12.37
CA SER A 43 -6.31 -3.26 11.82
C SER A 43 -7.34 -3.87 12.77
N GLU A 44 -7.01 -3.98 14.05
CA GLU A 44 -7.93 -4.49 15.08
C GLU A 44 -9.13 -3.55 15.24
N LYS A 45 -8.90 -2.23 15.26
CA LYS A 45 -9.95 -1.22 15.31
C LYS A 45 -10.89 -1.31 14.11
N SER A 46 -10.34 -1.42 12.90
CA SER A 46 -11.13 -1.52 11.67
C SER A 46 -11.91 -2.82 11.56
N ARG A 47 -11.36 -3.92 12.07
CA ARG A 47 -12.08 -5.21 12.17
C ARG A 47 -13.26 -5.12 13.14
N ASN A 48 -13.09 -4.46 14.28
CA ASN A 48 -14.10 -4.41 15.34
C ASN A 48 -15.12 -3.27 15.18
N LYS A 49 -15.05 -2.53 14.06
CA LYS A 49 -15.95 -1.43 13.77
C LYS A 49 -17.38 -1.93 13.52
N GLN A 50 -18.35 -1.37 14.23
CA GLN A 50 -19.76 -1.77 14.10
C GLN A 50 -20.43 -1.22 12.82
N ILE A 51 -19.97 -0.06 12.34
CA ILE A 51 -20.52 0.60 11.15
C ILE A 51 -19.90 -0.03 9.88
N LYS A 52 -20.74 -0.56 9.00
CA LYS A 52 -20.34 -1.26 7.75
C LYS A 52 -19.85 -0.35 6.61
N LYS A 53 -19.63 0.94 6.88
CA LYS A 53 -19.13 1.90 5.87
C LYS A 53 -17.62 2.08 6.01
N PRO A 54 -16.82 1.77 4.96
CA PRO A 54 -15.39 2.03 4.96
C PRO A 54 -15.12 3.52 5.19
N ASN A 55 -14.26 3.82 6.15
CA ASN A 55 -13.84 5.20 6.42
C ASN A 55 -12.43 5.19 7.00
N HIS A 56 -11.43 5.17 6.11
CA HIS A 56 -10.02 5.11 6.50
C HIS A 56 -9.72 3.87 7.36
N ASP A 57 -10.31 2.75 6.97
CA ASP A 57 -10.08 1.45 7.61
C ASP A 57 -8.85 0.76 7.00
N SER A 58 -8.10 0.04 7.83
CA SER A 58 -6.96 -0.79 7.42
C SER A 58 -7.22 -2.23 7.81
N TYR A 59 -6.84 -3.17 6.95
CA TYR A 59 -6.90 -4.60 7.23
C TYR A 59 -5.52 -5.18 6.93
N LEU A 60 -4.75 -5.48 7.98
CA LEU A 60 -3.42 -6.05 7.86
C LEU A 60 -3.52 -7.57 7.95
N PHE A 61 -2.97 -8.25 6.96
CA PHE A 61 -2.97 -9.69 6.83
C PHE A 61 -1.56 -10.23 6.97
N VAL A 62 -1.45 -11.38 7.62
CA VAL A 62 -0.22 -12.15 7.72
C VAL A 62 -0.38 -13.47 6.97
N LEU A 63 0.68 -13.89 6.31
CA LEU A 63 0.80 -15.24 5.79
C LEU A 63 1.57 -16.08 6.82
N GLU A 64 0.90 -17.07 7.39
CA GLU A 64 1.45 -18.01 8.33
C GLU A 64 1.77 -19.34 7.63
N ASP A 65 2.98 -19.85 7.79
CA ASP A 65 3.41 -21.17 7.33
C ASP A 65 3.95 -21.97 8.52
N ASN A 66 3.23 -23.02 8.92
CA ASN A 66 3.58 -23.89 10.05
C ASN A 66 3.91 -23.11 11.35
N GLY A 67 3.08 -22.13 11.72
CA GLY A 67 3.28 -21.31 12.93
C GLY A 67 4.23 -20.12 12.76
N ARG A 68 4.89 -19.97 11.61
CA ARG A 68 5.82 -18.87 11.34
C ARG A 68 5.18 -17.85 10.40
N ILE A 69 5.29 -16.56 10.74
CA ILE A 69 4.85 -15.50 9.83
C ILE A 69 5.92 -15.28 8.76
N VAL A 70 5.56 -15.55 7.51
CA VAL A 70 6.47 -15.47 6.35
C VAL A 70 6.09 -14.37 5.36
N GLY A 71 4.92 -13.77 5.51
CA GLY A 71 4.48 -12.68 4.63
C GLY A 71 3.50 -11.73 5.31
N LEU A 72 3.34 -10.57 4.68
CA LEU A 72 2.51 -9.45 5.12
C LEU A 72 1.77 -8.88 3.89
N SER A 73 0.56 -8.38 4.08
CA SER A 73 -0.15 -7.57 3.09
C SER A 73 -1.21 -6.72 3.80
N ALA A 74 -1.66 -5.64 3.16
CA ALA A 74 -2.66 -4.76 3.73
C ALA A 74 -3.67 -4.28 2.68
N ILE A 75 -4.89 -4.06 3.13
CA ILE A 75 -5.93 -3.33 2.40
C ILE A 75 -6.21 -2.04 3.14
N TYR A 76 -6.10 -0.90 2.46
CA TYR A 76 -6.50 0.41 2.96
C TYR A 76 -7.76 0.87 2.24
N THR A 77 -8.74 1.38 2.97
CA THR A 77 -9.99 1.86 2.41
C THR A 77 -10.06 3.38 2.43
N SER A 78 -10.86 3.95 1.53
CA SER A 78 -11.11 5.39 1.47
C SER A 78 -9.81 6.21 1.35
N VAL A 79 -8.81 5.66 0.66
CA VAL A 79 -7.63 6.43 0.25
C VAL A 79 -8.13 7.57 -0.65
N SER A 80 -7.51 8.74 -0.60
CA SER A 80 -8.00 9.99 -1.21
C SER A 80 -9.20 10.68 -0.54
N LEU A 81 -9.83 10.11 0.49
CA LEU A 81 -11.04 10.72 1.10
C LEU A 81 -10.77 12.06 1.79
N LYS A 82 -9.66 12.18 2.54
CA LYS A 82 -9.31 13.42 3.27
C LYS A 82 -8.39 14.36 2.48
N LYS A 83 -7.47 13.78 1.71
CA LYS A 83 -6.47 14.50 0.90
C LYS A 83 -6.28 13.72 -0.40
N PRO A 84 -6.17 14.39 -1.56
CA PRO A 84 -6.02 13.69 -2.83
C PRO A 84 -4.74 12.85 -2.87
N SER A 85 -4.82 11.68 -3.48
CA SER A 85 -3.63 10.91 -3.86
C SER A 85 -2.95 11.58 -5.05
N VAL A 86 -1.63 11.62 -5.01
CA VAL A 86 -0.79 12.25 -6.01
C VAL A 86 -0.22 11.19 -6.93
N PHE A 87 -0.47 11.32 -8.22
CA PHE A 87 0.05 10.44 -9.27
C PHE A 87 0.73 11.27 -10.35
N PHE A 88 1.61 10.65 -11.13
CA PHE A 88 2.01 11.17 -12.42
C PHE A 88 1.17 10.51 -13.51
N LYS A 89 0.49 11.32 -14.32
CA LYS A 89 -0.20 10.85 -15.52
C LYS A 89 0.74 10.99 -16.70
N LYS A 90 1.06 9.85 -17.32
CA LYS A 90 1.74 9.81 -18.62
C LYS A 90 0.73 10.11 -19.72
N SER A 91 1.06 11.06 -20.59
CA SER A 91 0.31 11.39 -21.79
C SER A 91 1.28 11.63 -22.94
N ILE A 92 0.78 11.49 -24.17
CA ILE A 92 1.52 11.85 -25.38
C ILE A 92 1.09 13.25 -25.80
N SER A 93 2.05 14.12 -26.08
CA SER A 93 1.84 15.44 -26.67
C SER A 93 2.56 15.50 -28.01
N GLN A 94 1.84 15.88 -29.06
CA GLN A 94 2.41 16.03 -30.39
C GLN A 94 2.99 17.44 -30.54
N LEU A 95 4.26 17.51 -30.92
CA LEU A 95 4.96 18.74 -31.25
C LEU A 95 5.12 18.82 -32.77
N GLU A 96 4.64 19.91 -33.37
CA GLU A 96 4.74 20.15 -34.81
C GLU A 96 5.49 21.46 -35.07
N SER A 97 6.41 21.45 -36.05
CA SER A 97 7.06 22.64 -36.55
C SER A 97 6.96 22.71 -38.07
N LYS A 98 6.22 23.72 -38.55
CA LYS A 98 6.04 23.96 -39.99
C LYS A 98 7.30 24.48 -40.66
N SER A 99 8.06 25.35 -40.00
CA SER A 99 9.31 25.90 -40.55
C SER A 99 10.43 24.87 -40.64
N LEU A 100 10.44 23.90 -39.73
CA LEU A 100 11.45 22.82 -39.70
C LEU A 100 10.93 21.50 -40.32
N ASN A 101 9.70 21.51 -40.85
CA ASN A 101 9.02 20.36 -41.46
C ASN A 101 9.14 19.05 -40.65
N PHE A 102 8.78 19.10 -39.37
CA PHE A 102 8.74 17.90 -38.53
C PHE A 102 7.52 17.84 -37.64
N THR A 103 7.19 16.61 -37.26
CA THR A 103 6.20 16.29 -36.24
C THR A 103 6.77 15.20 -35.35
N LYS A 104 6.65 15.36 -34.03
CA LYS A 104 7.21 14.44 -33.05
C LYS A 104 6.31 14.28 -31.85
N ASP A 105 6.11 13.03 -31.44
CA ASP A 105 5.40 12.71 -30.21
C ASP A 105 6.36 12.76 -29.01
N LEU A 106 5.89 13.40 -27.94
CA LEU A 106 6.62 13.55 -26.69
C LEU A 106 5.84 12.88 -25.56
N ASP A 107 6.53 12.04 -24.79
CA ASP A 107 6.03 11.55 -23.52
C ASP A 107 6.09 12.67 -22.47
N VAL A 108 4.93 13.04 -21.92
CA VAL A 108 4.78 14.07 -20.90
C VAL A 108 4.28 13.42 -19.61
N LEU A 109 4.94 13.72 -18.50
CA LEU A 109 4.46 13.42 -17.15
C LEU A 109 3.83 14.67 -16.55
N SER A 110 2.55 14.60 -16.25
CA SER A 110 1.82 15.67 -15.56
C SER A 110 1.38 15.22 -14.17
N LEU A 111 1.36 16.15 -13.22
CA LEU A 111 0.82 15.86 -11.89
C LEU A 111 -0.70 15.64 -11.99
N HIS A 112 -1.17 14.50 -11.48
CA HIS A 112 -2.59 14.17 -11.42
C HIS A 112 -3.02 13.92 -9.97
N LEU A 113 -4.08 14.62 -9.55
CA LEU A 113 -4.64 14.51 -8.22
C LEU A 113 -5.93 13.69 -8.27
N CYS A 114 -5.88 12.45 -7.78
CA CYS A 114 -7.06 11.62 -7.60
C CYS A 114 -7.81 12.09 -6.36
N ARG A 115 -9.05 12.54 -6.53
CA ARG A 115 -9.93 13.00 -5.43
C ARG A 115 -11.03 12.01 -5.10
N GLN A 116 -11.29 11.05 -5.97
CA GLN A 116 -12.29 10.02 -5.73
C GLN A 116 -11.73 8.98 -4.77
N PRO A 117 -12.42 8.66 -3.67
CA PRO A 117 -11.92 7.67 -2.73
C PRO A 117 -11.83 6.28 -3.36
N TYR A 118 -10.73 5.56 -3.09
CA TYR A 118 -10.51 4.21 -3.59
C TYR A 118 -9.96 3.29 -2.48
N SER A 119 -9.89 1.99 -2.78
CA SER A 119 -9.22 1.00 -1.92
C SER A 119 -7.84 0.69 -2.49
N GLU A 120 -6.83 0.61 -1.64
CA GLU A 120 -5.43 0.40 -2.02
C GLU A 120 -4.88 -0.87 -1.38
N LEU A 121 -4.15 -1.65 -2.18
CA LEU A 121 -3.33 -2.75 -1.69
C LEU A 121 -1.95 -2.22 -1.33
N GLY A 122 -1.43 -2.56 -0.16
CA GLY A 122 -0.08 -2.19 0.24
C GLY A 122 0.60 -3.27 1.06
N THR A 123 1.84 -3.02 1.44
CA THR A 123 2.63 -3.90 2.32
C THR A 123 2.76 -5.34 1.79
N LEU A 124 2.56 -5.57 0.48
CA LEU A 124 2.59 -6.93 -0.08
C LEU A 124 4.04 -7.43 -0.09
N PHE A 125 4.38 -8.27 0.88
CA PHE A 125 5.74 -8.79 1.08
C PHE A 125 5.70 -10.27 1.45
N LEU A 126 6.60 -11.04 0.84
CA LEU A 126 6.89 -12.42 1.20
C LEU A 126 8.40 -12.52 1.43
N LYS A 127 8.81 -13.12 2.55
CA LYS A 127 10.23 -13.37 2.80
C LYS A 127 10.77 -14.30 1.70
N PRO A 128 11.89 -13.96 1.04
CA PRO A 128 12.56 -14.86 0.11
C PRO A 128 12.91 -16.20 0.78
N ALA A 129 12.89 -17.28 0.00
CA ALA A 129 13.26 -18.62 0.43
C ALA A 129 14.73 -18.71 0.84
#